data_AF-A0A3B9KU89-F1
#
_entry.id   AF-A0A3B9KU89-F1
#
_cell.length_a   1.000
_cell.length_b   1.000
_cell.length_c   1.000
_cell.angle_alpha   90.00
_cell.angle_beta   90.00
_cell.angle_gamma   90.00
#
_symmetry.space_group_name_H-M   'P 1'
#
loop_
_entity.id
_entity.type
_entity.pdbx_description
1 polymer ?
#
loop_
_entity_poly.entity_id
_entity_poly.type
_entity_poly.pdbx_seq_one_letter_code
_entity_poly.pdbx_strand_id
1 'polypeptide(L)'
;MNKDNSELKRLAQSAKNRLKKGYWQGATAEESIPSQTKSGIGYAAEEELYAKVREMLTADECVIDPIGRLIDRTRFDGMDRSGKDRYVLELAKTYARLKDRYYREKSRRRIETPVTPLAALRAEF
;
A
#
# COMPACT_ATOMS: atom_id res chain seq x y z
N MET A 1 3.89 -43.32 -31.74
CA MET A 1 4.59 -42.01 -31.79
C MET A 1 4.19 -41.21 -30.57
N ASN A 2 5.14 -40.92 -29.68
CA ASN A 2 4.91 -40.45 -28.30
C ASN A 2 4.70 -38.92 -28.24
N LYS A 3 3.46 -38.46 -28.45
CA LYS A 3 3.06 -37.04 -28.42
C LYS A 3 3.33 -36.36 -27.07
N ASP A 4 3.17 -37.10 -25.97
CA ASP A 4 3.34 -36.55 -24.62
C ASP A 4 4.81 -36.16 -24.35
N ASN A 5 5.73 -36.89 -24.95
CA ASN A 5 7.16 -36.61 -24.87
C ASN A 5 7.54 -35.35 -25.69
N SER A 6 6.79 -35.02 -26.74
CA SER A 6 7.02 -33.78 -27.49
C SER A 6 6.43 -32.55 -26.80
N GLU A 7 5.25 -32.66 -26.18
CA GLU A 7 4.68 -31.55 -25.39
C GLU A 7 5.52 -31.24 -24.15
N LEU A 8 6.02 -32.26 -23.44
CA LEU A 8 6.91 -32.06 -22.30
C LEU A 8 8.21 -31.36 -22.71
N LYS A 9 8.80 -31.77 -23.84
CA LYS A 9 9.98 -31.11 -24.41
C LYS A 9 9.69 -29.67 -24.83
N ARG A 10 8.53 -29.40 -25.41
CA ARG A 10 8.09 -28.05 -25.80
C ARG A 10 7.92 -27.15 -24.59
N LEU A 11 7.30 -27.66 -23.52
CA LEU A 11 7.10 -26.95 -22.27
C LEU A 11 8.44 -26.67 -21.56
N ALA A 12 9.31 -27.67 -21.46
CA ALA A 12 10.65 -27.53 -20.89
C ALA A 12 11.50 -26.52 -21.67
N GLN A 13 11.42 -26.52 -23.00
CA GLN A 13 12.13 -25.57 -23.86
C GLN A 13 11.61 -24.13 -23.68
N SER A 14 10.29 -23.97 -23.53
CA SER A 14 9.68 -22.68 -23.22
C SER A 14 10.16 -22.12 -21.88
N ALA A 15 10.16 -22.96 -20.82
CA ALA A 15 10.67 -22.58 -19.50
C ALA A 15 12.17 -22.22 -19.55
N LYS A 16 12.98 -23.01 -20.26
CA LYS A 16 14.42 -22.73 -20.47
C LYS A 16 14.66 -21.41 -21.19
N ASN A 17 13.87 -21.11 -22.23
CA ASN A 17 13.96 -19.85 -22.95
C ASN A 17 13.59 -18.65 -22.05
N ARG A 18 12.62 -18.82 -21.15
CA ARG A 18 12.23 -17.81 -20.16
C ARG A 18 13.38 -17.50 -19.19
N LEU A 19 14.05 -18.54 -18.69
CA LEU A 19 15.22 -18.39 -17.80
C LEU A 19 16.43 -17.78 -18.53
N LYS A 20 16.69 -18.18 -19.78
CA LYS A 20 17.83 -17.71 -20.57
C LYS A 20 17.67 -16.26 -21.04
N LYS A 21 16.45 -15.78 -21.27
CA LYS A 21 16.15 -14.40 -21.71
C LYS A 21 16.23 -13.34 -20.58
N GLY A 22 16.92 -13.64 -19.48
CA GLY A 22 17.20 -12.62 -18.47
C GLY A 22 16.03 -12.29 -17.54
N TYR A 23 15.08 -13.21 -17.34
CA TYR A 23 13.99 -13.02 -16.36
C TYR A 23 14.50 -12.70 -14.94
N TRP A 24 15.73 -13.12 -14.60
CA TRP A 24 16.38 -12.78 -13.33
C TRP A 24 17.20 -11.49 -13.35
N GLN A 25 17.46 -10.90 -14.52
CA GLN A 25 18.24 -9.67 -14.65
C GLN A 25 17.39 -8.41 -14.40
N GLY A 26 16.04 -8.53 -14.45
CA GLY A 26 15.10 -7.50 -14.01
C GLY A 26 14.72 -7.60 -12.52
N ALA A 27 14.93 -8.76 -11.88
CA ALA A 27 14.51 -8.99 -10.49
C ALA A 27 15.28 -8.16 -9.44
N THR A 28 16.42 -7.57 -9.80
CA THR A 28 17.18 -6.65 -8.93
C THR A 28 16.86 -5.19 -9.18
N ALA A 29 16.13 -4.87 -10.26
CA ALA A 29 15.78 -3.52 -10.64
C ALA A 29 14.27 -3.35 -10.55
N GLU A 30 13.78 -3.24 -9.30
CA GLU A 30 12.49 -2.60 -8.94
C GLU A 30 11.42 -2.80 -10.02
N GLU A 31 11.21 -4.07 -10.43
CA GLU A 31 10.40 -4.38 -11.59
C GLU A 31 8.97 -4.17 -11.13
N SER A 32 8.49 -2.95 -11.41
CA SER A 32 7.13 -2.50 -11.26
C SER A 32 6.24 -3.60 -11.78
N ILE A 33 5.62 -4.33 -10.85
CA ILE A 33 4.51 -5.24 -11.14
C ILE A 33 3.63 -4.47 -12.11
N PRO A 34 3.38 -4.94 -13.35
CA PRO A 34 2.55 -4.20 -14.28
C PRO A 34 1.23 -3.94 -13.56
N SER A 35 1.02 -2.68 -13.18
CA SER A 35 -0.16 -2.19 -12.46
C SER A 35 -1.35 -2.11 -13.41
N GLN A 36 -1.46 -3.08 -14.32
CA GLN A 36 -2.64 -3.31 -15.11
C GLN A 36 -3.62 -4.18 -14.33
N THR A 37 -4.06 -3.64 -13.20
CA THR A 37 -5.48 -3.71 -12.88
C THR A 37 -5.84 -2.31 -12.38
N LYS A 38 -6.55 -1.55 -13.21
CA LYS A 38 -7.49 -0.53 -12.75
C LYS A 38 -8.62 -1.23 -11.97
N SER A 39 -8.30 -2.00 -10.94
CA SER A 39 -9.23 -2.25 -9.84
C SER A 39 -8.96 -1.15 -8.84
N GLY A 40 -9.17 0.10 -9.28
CA GLY A 40 -9.39 1.17 -8.33
C GLY A 40 -10.52 0.68 -7.47
N ILE A 41 -10.26 0.52 -6.16
CA ILE A 41 -11.33 0.41 -5.20
C ILE A 41 -12.28 1.53 -5.59
N GLY A 42 -13.53 1.22 -5.90
CA GLY A 42 -14.49 2.16 -6.48
C GLY A 42 -14.91 3.21 -5.45
N TYR A 43 -13.94 3.94 -4.93
CA TYR A 43 -14.06 5.15 -4.17
C TYR A 43 -13.77 6.25 -5.18
N ALA A 44 -14.80 6.92 -5.66
CA ALA A 44 -14.69 8.30 -6.14
C ALA A 44 -14.28 9.28 -5.01
N ALA A 45 -13.69 8.74 -3.92
CA ALA A 45 -13.76 9.19 -2.55
C ALA A 45 -12.50 8.76 -1.77
N GLU A 46 -11.36 8.58 -2.47
CA GLU A 46 -10.05 8.45 -1.81
C GLU A 46 -9.85 9.62 -0.82
N GLU A 47 -10.38 10.79 -1.15
CA GLU A 47 -10.39 11.97 -0.28
C GLU A 47 -11.27 11.81 0.96
N GLU A 48 -12.42 11.11 0.88
CA GLU A 48 -13.25 10.79 2.05
C GLU A 48 -12.56 9.79 2.97
N LEU A 49 -11.87 8.81 2.37
CA LEU A 49 -11.04 7.87 3.11
C LEU A 49 -9.90 8.63 3.81
N TYR A 50 -9.26 9.56 3.12
CA TYR A 50 -8.23 10.42 3.70
C TYR A 50 -8.77 11.29 4.84
N ALA A 51 -9.96 11.87 4.70
CA ALA A 51 -10.59 12.66 5.76
C ALA A 51 -10.80 11.84 7.04
N LYS A 52 -11.33 10.61 6.91
CA LYS A 52 -11.48 9.68 8.04
C LYS A 52 -10.14 9.28 8.64
N VAL A 53 -9.14 8.96 7.81
CA VAL A 53 -7.79 8.62 8.28
C VAL A 53 -7.14 9.79 9.00
N ARG A 54 -7.30 11.02 8.49
CA ARG A 54 -6.79 12.23 9.13
C ARG A 54 -7.45 12.48 10.48
N GLU A 55 -8.78 12.34 10.56
CA GLU A 55 -9.52 12.44 11.83
C GLU A 55 -8.97 11.43 12.85
N MET A 56 -8.83 10.17 12.44
CA MET A 56 -8.29 9.09 13.28
C MET A 56 -6.85 9.32 13.72
N LEU A 57 -6.00 9.90 12.87
CA LEU A 57 -4.60 10.22 13.19
C LEU A 57 -4.44 11.53 13.98
N THR A 58 -5.50 12.36 14.03
CA THR A 58 -5.52 13.63 14.77
C THR A 58 -6.11 13.46 16.16
N ALA A 59 -7.08 12.57 16.32
CA ALA A 59 -7.47 12.06 17.63
C ALA A 59 -6.29 11.25 18.19
N ASP A 60 -5.65 11.71 19.27
CA ASP A 60 -4.49 11.07 19.94
C ASP A 60 -4.85 9.71 20.61
N GLU A 61 -5.82 8.99 20.06
CA GLU A 61 -6.31 7.70 20.54
C GLU A 61 -5.61 6.57 19.78
N CYS A 62 -5.10 5.57 20.52
CA CYS A 62 -4.61 4.34 19.90
C CYS A 62 -5.75 3.56 19.24
N VAL A 63 -5.88 3.67 17.91
CA VAL A 63 -6.82 2.87 17.14
C VAL A 63 -6.28 1.46 16.94
N ILE A 64 -6.93 0.48 17.55
CA ILE A 64 -6.56 -0.94 17.49
C ILE A 64 -6.91 -1.57 16.13
N ASP A 65 -8.10 -1.30 15.58
CA ASP A 65 -8.53 -1.80 14.26
C ASP A 65 -8.83 -0.65 13.28
N PRO A 66 -7.79 -0.06 12.68
CA PRO A 66 -7.97 1.05 11.75
C PRO A 66 -8.62 0.62 10.44
N ILE A 67 -8.43 -0.62 9.99
CA ILE A 67 -8.97 -1.10 8.72
C ILE A 67 -10.47 -1.37 8.88
N GLY A 68 -10.90 -2.08 9.94
CA GLY A 68 -12.31 -2.38 10.19
C GLY A 68 -13.19 -1.15 10.33
N ARG A 69 -12.65 -0.02 10.81
CA ARG A 69 -13.36 1.26 10.89
C ARG A 69 -13.52 1.96 9.53
N LEU A 70 -12.65 1.66 8.58
CA LEU A 70 -12.64 2.22 7.24
C LEU A 70 -13.43 1.36 6.22
N ILE A 71 -13.78 0.11 6.59
CA ILE A 71 -14.57 -0.78 5.75
C ILE A 71 -15.97 -0.21 5.52
N ASP A 72 -16.40 -0.19 4.26
CA ASP A 72 -17.81 0.00 3.90
C ASP A 72 -18.53 -1.34 4.01
N ARG A 73 -19.29 -1.52 5.09
CA ARG A 73 -20.05 -2.76 5.35
C ARG A 73 -21.03 -3.08 4.23
N THR A 74 -21.64 -2.06 3.62
CA THR A 74 -22.63 -2.23 2.54
C THR A 74 -22.03 -2.95 1.34
N ARG A 75 -20.80 -2.58 0.96
CA ARG A 75 -20.08 -3.24 -0.14
C ARG A 75 -19.42 -4.54 0.30
N PHE A 76 -18.92 -4.57 1.53
CA PHE A 76 -18.21 -5.73 2.07
C PHE A 76 -19.13 -6.95 2.21
N ASP A 77 -20.34 -6.78 2.74
CA ASP A 77 -21.22 -7.89 3.07
C ASP A 77 -21.74 -8.63 1.83
N GLY A 78 -21.90 -7.92 0.70
CA GLY A 78 -22.32 -8.49 -0.59
C GLY A 78 -21.23 -9.20 -1.38
N MET A 79 -19.96 -9.14 -0.96
CA MET A 79 -18.86 -9.80 -1.67
C MET A 79 -18.66 -11.26 -1.23
N ASP A 80 -18.10 -12.07 -2.14
CA ASP A 80 -17.66 -13.43 -1.84
C ASP A 80 -16.40 -13.42 -0.96
N ARG A 81 -16.00 -14.57 -0.42
CA ARG A 81 -14.85 -14.66 0.48
C ARG A 81 -13.55 -14.15 -0.16
N SER A 82 -13.32 -14.51 -1.42
CA SER A 82 -12.13 -14.06 -2.16
C SER A 82 -12.19 -12.55 -2.46
N GLY A 83 -13.39 -12.03 -2.76
CA GLY A 83 -13.63 -10.60 -2.92
C GLY A 83 -13.41 -9.80 -1.63
N LYS A 84 -13.85 -10.33 -0.49
CA LYS A 84 -13.63 -9.75 0.84
C LYS A 84 -12.14 -9.68 1.18
N ASP A 85 -11.42 -10.78 0.97
CA ASP A 85 -9.97 -10.84 1.22
C ASP A 85 -9.23 -9.84 0.34
N ARG A 86 -9.55 -9.79 -0.96
CA ARG A 86 -8.98 -8.80 -1.88
C ARG A 86 -9.30 -7.36 -1.46
N TYR A 87 -10.54 -7.10 -1.05
CA TYR A 87 -10.97 -5.78 -0.61
C TYR A 87 -10.21 -5.32 0.64
N VAL A 88 -10.04 -6.19 1.63
CA VAL A 88 -9.27 -5.88 2.85
C VAL A 88 -7.82 -5.55 2.51
N LEU A 89 -7.19 -6.36 1.64
CA LEU A 89 -5.80 -6.13 1.24
C LEU A 89 -5.62 -4.81 0.48
N GLU A 90 -6.53 -4.47 -0.43
CA GLU A 90 -6.48 -3.20 -1.16
C GLU A 90 -6.76 -1.99 -0.24
N LEU A 91 -7.68 -2.13 0.73
CA LEU A 91 -7.94 -1.10 1.72
C LEU A 91 -6.71 -0.85 2.61
N ALA A 92 -6.04 -1.93 3.04
CA ALA A 92 -4.80 -1.84 3.83
C ALA A 92 -3.69 -1.11 3.07
N LYS A 93 -3.49 -1.44 1.77
CA LYS A 93 -2.53 -0.73 0.91
C LYS A 93 -2.85 0.75 0.80
N THR A 94 -4.13 1.08 0.56
CA THR A 94 -4.57 2.47 0.43
C THR A 94 -4.37 3.25 1.72
N TYR A 95 -4.73 2.65 2.87
CA TYR A 95 -4.51 3.24 4.19
C TYR A 95 -3.02 3.51 4.45
N ALA A 96 -2.14 2.55 4.17
CA ALA A 96 -0.70 2.73 4.35
C ALA A 96 -0.17 3.92 3.54
N ARG A 97 -0.58 4.02 2.26
CA ARG A 97 -0.23 5.14 1.37
C ARG A 97 -0.68 6.50 1.93
N LEU A 98 -1.93 6.57 2.41
CA LEU A 98 -2.49 7.81 2.97
C LEU A 98 -1.85 8.20 4.30
N LYS A 99 -1.55 7.20 5.15
CA LYS A 99 -0.84 7.39 6.41
C LYS A 99 0.56 7.95 6.17
N ASP A 100 1.31 7.40 5.22
CA ASP A 100 2.64 7.88 4.86
C ASP A 100 2.60 9.32 4.34
N ARG A 101 1.58 9.67 3.55
CA ARG A 101 1.34 11.05 3.10
C ARG A 101 1.13 12.00 4.29
N TYR A 102 0.28 11.62 5.25
CA TYR A 102 0.01 12.42 6.46
C TYR A 102 1.29 12.66 7.28
N TYR A 103 2.06 11.61 7.56
CA TYR A 103 3.32 11.77 8.32
C TYR A 103 4.35 12.60 7.55
N ARG A 104 4.44 12.46 6.21
CA ARG A 104 5.34 13.28 5.40
C ARG A 104 5.00 14.77 5.48
N GLU A 105 3.71 15.12 5.49
CA GLU A 105 3.24 16.49 5.66
C GLU A 105 3.48 17.01 7.10
N LYS A 106 3.23 16.18 8.12
CA LYS A 106 3.46 16.53 9.54
C LYS A 106 4.95 16.72 9.87
N SER A 107 5.81 15.88 9.30
CA SER A 107 7.27 15.99 9.47
C SER A 107 7.83 17.24 8.80
N ARG A 108 7.25 17.71 7.69
CA ARG A 108 7.64 19.00 7.07
C ARG A 108 7.28 20.19 7.96
N ARG A 109 6.09 20.18 8.59
CA ARG A 109 5.64 21.27 9.47
C ARG A 109 6.39 21.34 10.81
N ARG A 110 6.97 20.23 11.30
CA ARG A 110 7.75 20.20 12.55
C ARG A 110 9.12 20.90 12.47
N ILE A 111 9.62 21.21 11.27
CA ILE A 111 10.93 21.85 11.09
C ILE A 111 10.82 23.39 11.26
N GLU A 112 9.60 23.95 11.29
CA GLU A 112 9.39 25.40 11.32
C GLU A 112 9.23 26.01 12.71
N THR A 113 9.24 25.24 13.80
CA THR A 113 9.37 25.87 15.13
C THR A 113 10.84 26.17 15.38
N PRO A 114 11.27 27.45 15.42
CA PRO A 114 12.60 27.77 15.89
C PRO A 114 12.71 27.27 17.32
N VAL A 115 13.51 26.21 17.51
CA VAL A 115 13.98 25.78 18.82
C VAL A 115 14.64 26.99 19.45
N THR A 116 13.93 27.64 20.37
CA THR A 116 14.51 28.70 21.19
C THR A 116 15.63 28.03 21.99
N PRO A 117 16.91 28.42 21.77
CA PRO A 117 17.99 27.80 22.51
C PRO A 117 17.77 28.07 24.00
N LEU A 118 17.89 27.03 24.84
CA LEU A 118 17.79 27.06 26.30
C LEU A 118 18.70 28.10 26.99
N ALA A 119 19.51 28.84 26.23
CA ALA A 119 20.33 29.95 26.70
C ALA A 119 19.52 31.19 27.13
N ALA A 120 18.26 31.32 26.75
CA ALA A 120 17.44 32.51 27.08
C ALA A 120 16.85 32.51 28.52
N LEU A 121 16.93 31.40 29.26
CA LEU A 121 16.32 31.30 30.60
C LEU A 121 17.31 31.47 31.76
N ARG A 122 18.53 31.93 31.50
CA ARG A 122 19.60 32.03 32.52
C ARG A 122 20.10 33.45 32.80
N ALA A 123 19.31 34.46 32.43
CA ALA A 123 19.65 35.87 32.63
C ALA A 123 18.77 36.61 33.66
N GLU A 124 17.86 35.93 34.35
CA GLU A 124 16.94 36.56 35.33
C GLU A 124 16.93 35.91 36.73
N PHE A 125 18.02 35.23 37.12
CA PHE A 125 18.25 34.85 38.53
C PHE A 125 19.72 35.04 38.91
#